data_AF-B3NMF6-F1
#
_entry.id   AF-B3NMF6-F1
#
_cell.length_a   1.000
_cell.length_b   1.000
_cell.length_c   1.000
_cell.angle_alpha   90.00
_cell.angle_beta   90.00
_cell.angle_gamma   90.00
#
_symmetry.space_group_name_H-M   'P 1'
#
loop_
_entity.id
_entity.type
_entity.pdbx_description
1 polymer ?
#
loop_
_entity_poly.entity_id
_entity_poly.type
_entity_poly.pdbx_seq_one_letter_code
_entity_poly.pdbx_strand_id
1 'polypeptide(L)'
;MSSALTNLLQSLRIVPLGHGKASSQVVVVPSKKERPKMEDLPEITLEEVAQHDSFDDCWVVIYDRVYDVTHFLRDHPGGDDVIMDHAGRDATIAFHGTGHSGDAVELMKDFLIGQLPTKQHIFRTGKNKVLSLGIPE
;
A
#
# COMPACT_ATOMS: atom_id res chain seq x y z
N MET A 1 -20.05 -2.49 -63.67
CA MET A 1 -19.50 -1.40 -64.50
C MET A 1 -19.59 -0.13 -63.68
N SER A 2 -18.44 0.49 -63.38
CA SER A 2 -18.21 1.91 -63.03
C SER A 2 -19.12 2.64 -62.04
N SER A 3 -18.65 3.51 -61.16
CA SER A 3 -17.31 4.03 -60.87
C SER A 3 -17.45 4.97 -59.68
N ALA A 4 -16.40 4.98 -58.84
CA ALA A 4 -16.17 5.90 -57.75
C ALA A 4 -16.17 7.38 -58.16
N LEU A 5 -16.57 8.26 -57.24
CA LEU A 5 -16.08 9.64 -57.07
C LEU A 5 -16.25 9.99 -55.57
N THR A 6 -15.21 9.79 -54.74
CA THR A 6 -14.31 10.83 -54.21
C THR A 6 -15.00 12.07 -53.62
N ASN A 7 -14.85 12.28 -52.31
CA ASN A 7 -14.49 13.61 -51.82
C ASN A 7 -13.66 13.56 -50.54
N LEU A 8 -12.43 14.02 -50.72
CA LEU A 8 -11.41 14.35 -49.74
C LEU A 8 -11.64 15.82 -49.33
N LEU A 9 -11.90 16.09 -48.06
CA LEU A 9 -11.64 17.39 -47.45
C LEU A 9 -11.08 17.17 -46.04
N GLN A 10 -9.77 17.34 -45.93
CA GLN A 10 -9.07 17.66 -44.69
C GLN A 10 -9.71 18.90 -44.05
N SER A 11 -9.82 18.94 -42.72
CA SER A 11 -9.07 19.92 -41.91
C SER A 11 -9.57 20.01 -40.46
N LEU A 12 -8.58 20.26 -39.59
CA LEU A 12 -8.67 20.91 -38.27
C LEU A 12 -9.09 20.06 -37.07
N ARG A 13 -8.04 19.51 -36.44
CA ARG A 13 -7.93 19.41 -34.98
C ARG A 13 -8.19 20.79 -34.38
N ILE A 14 -9.22 20.90 -33.55
CA ILE A 14 -9.38 22.00 -32.61
C ILE A 14 -9.26 21.37 -31.22
N VAL A 15 -8.13 21.63 -30.57
CA VAL A 15 -7.92 21.37 -29.13
C VAL A 15 -8.41 22.62 -28.41
N PRO A 16 -9.42 22.56 -27.54
CA PRO A 16 -9.71 23.68 -26.66
C PRO A 16 -8.69 23.71 -25.51
N LEU A 17 -7.90 24.81 -25.49
CA LEU A 17 -6.95 25.16 -24.45
C LEU A 17 -7.64 26.06 -23.41
N GLY A 18 -7.67 25.60 -22.15
CA GLY A 18 -7.69 26.43 -20.94
C GLY A 18 -9.01 27.12 -20.55
N HIS A 19 -9.48 26.86 -19.33
CA HIS A 19 -9.22 27.68 -18.14
C HIS A 19 -10.10 27.20 -16.99
N GLY A 20 -9.47 26.96 -15.85
CA GLY A 20 -10.10 26.35 -14.69
C GLY A 20 -11.23 27.17 -14.07
N LYS A 21 -12.18 26.43 -13.49
CA LYS A 21 -12.76 26.79 -12.20
C LYS A 21 -12.85 25.54 -11.34
N ALA A 22 -12.26 25.66 -10.16
CA ALA A 22 -12.36 24.74 -9.06
C ALA A 22 -13.82 24.41 -8.77
N SER A 23 -14.20 23.16 -8.93
CA SER A 23 -15.33 22.59 -8.20
C SER A 23 -14.72 21.79 -7.05
N SER A 24 -14.47 22.49 -5.95
CA SER A 24 -14.20 21.89 -4.65
C SER A 24 -15.40 21.04 -4.26
N GLN A 25 -15.40 19.78 -4.68
CA GLN A 25 -16.12 18.75 -3.94
C GLN A 25 -15.30 18.53 -2.68
N VAL A 26 -15.70 19.24 -1.63
CA VAL A 26 -15.36 18.90 -0.26
C VAL A 26 -16.00 17.53 -0.02
N VAL A 27 -15.25 16.47 -0.31
CA VAL A 27 -15.54 15.16 0.24
C VAL A 27 -15.38 15.35 1.74
N VAL A 28 -16.52 15.41 2.43
CA VAL A 28 -16.60 15.35 3.88
C VAL A 28 -16.06 13.98 4.25
N VAL A 29 -14.75 13.89 4.47
CA VAL A 29 -14.13 12.80 5.21
C VAL A 29 -14.68 12.90 6.63
N PRO A 30 -15.46 11.93 7.12
CA PRO A 30 -15.83 11.90 8.52
C PRO A 30 -14.55 11.72 9.34
N SER A 31 -14.07 12.84 9.88
CA SER A 31 -13.08 12.89 10.94
C SER A 31 -13.58 12.07 12.13
N LYS A 32 -12.76 11.10 12.57
CA LYS A 32 -13.03 10.00 13.52
C LYS A 32 -13.67 8.74 12.92
N LYS A 33 -12.86 7.97 12.18
CA LYS A 33 -12.98 6.50 12.23
C LYS A 33 -12.39 6.05 13.57
N GLU A 34 -13.20 5.43 14.43
CA GLU A 34 -12.71 4.82 15.66
C GLU A 34 -11.66 3.76 15.30
N ARG A 35 -10.53 3.80 15.99
CA ARG A 35 -9.37 2.95 15.72
C ARG A 35 -9.71 1.52 16.16
N PRO A 36 -9.50 0.49 15.32
CA PRO A 36 -9.56 -0.89 15.78
C PRO A 36 -8.56 -1.06 16.91
N LYS A 37 -8.99 -1.67 18.02
CA LYS A 37 -8.02 -2.10 19.03
C LYS A 37 -7.19 -3.22 18.42
N MET A 38 -5.95 -3.42 18.89
CA MET A 38 -5.10 -4.54 18.44
C MET A 38 -5.81 -5.90 18.54
N GLU A 39 -6.83 -5.98 19.41
CA GLU A 39 -7.65 -7.16 19.70
C GLU A 39 -8.64 -7.50 18.57
N ASP A 40 -8.90 -6.58 17.63
CA ASP A 40 -9.94 -6.71 16.60
C ASP A 40 -9.38 -6.91 15.17
N LEU A 41 -8.06 -7.04 15.02
CA LEU A 41 -7.44 -7.30 13.72
C LEU A 41 -7.70 -8.75 13.29
N PRO A 42 -8.05 -9.01 12.02
CA PRO A 42 -8.21 -10.37 11.53
C PRO A 42 -6.87 -11.12 11.62
N GLU A 43 -6.94 -12.39 12.02
CA GLU A 43 -5.80 -13.30 11.98
C GLU A 43 -5.58 -13.79 10.55
N ILE A 44 -4.39 -13.54 10.01
CA ILE A 44 -3.98 -13.93 8.65
C ILE A 44 -2.76 -14.82 8.79
N THR A 45 -2.82 -16.03 8.25
CA THR A 45 -1.73 -17.01 8.39
C THR A 45 -0.54 -16.71 7.47
N LEU A 46 0.64 -17.16 7.82
CA LEU A 46 1.82 -17.09 6.93
C LEU A 46 1.58 -17.79 5.59
N GLU A 47 0.83 -18.89 5.60
CA GLU A 47 0.46 -19.62 4.39
C GLU A 47 -0.41 -18.77 3.44
N GLU A 48 -1.31 -17.96 4.01
CA GLU A 48 -2.13 -17.01 3.27
C GLU A 48 -1.29 -15.85 2.76
N VAL A 49 -0.45 -15.22 3.62
CA VAL A 49 0.46 -14.15 3.18
C VAL A 49 1.34 -14.59 2.02
N ALA A 50 1.83 -15.83 2.04
CA ALA A 50 2.67 -16.38 0.97
C ALA A 50 1.99 -16.49 -0.40
N GLN A 51 0.67 -16.34 -0.50
CA GLN A 51 -0.04 -16.28 -1.78
C GLN A 51 0.01 -14.88 -2.44
N HIS A 52 0.41 -13.86 -1.68
CA HIS A 52 0.43 -12.45 -2.10
C HIS A 52 1.88 -11.99 -2.33
N ASP A 53 2.54 -12.60 -3.32
CA ASP A 53 3.97 -12.44 -3.62
C ASP A 53 4.28 -11.77 -4.97
N SER A 54 3.31 -11.04 -5.55
CA SER A 54 3.40 -10.49 -6.91
C SER A 54 3.24 -8.96 -6.94
N PHE A 55 3.63 -8.33 -8.05
CA PHE A 55 3.61 -6.87 -8.16
C PHE A 55 2.20 -6.26 -8.07
N ASP A 56 1.18 -6.98 -8.55
CA ASP A 56 -0.22 -6.54 -8.50
C ASP A 56 -0.96 -7.09 -7.26
N ASP A 57 -0.25 -7.82 -6.39
CA ASP A 57 -0.78 -8.43 -5.18
C ASP A 57 0.38 -8.78 -4.21
N CYS A 58 0.78 -7.80 -3.39
CA CYS A 58 2.00 -7.86 -2.57
C CYS A 58 1.70 -7.57 -1.10
N TRP A 59 1.79 -8.62 -0.28
CA TRP A 59 1.71 -8.49 1.18
C TRP A 59 3.06 -8.73 1.84
N VAL A 60 3.28 -8.10 2.99
CA VAL A 60 4.47 -8.31 3.81
C VAL A 60 4.11 -8.43 5.28
N VAL A 61 4.90 -9.19 6.03
CA VAL A 61 4.82 -9.24 7.49
C VAL A 61 5.89 -8.34 8.09
N ILE A 62 5.49 -7.43 8.99
CA ILE A 62 6.42 -6.57 9.73
C ILE A 62 5.98 -6.54 11.20
N TYR A 63 6.81 -7.08 12.10
CA TYR A 63 6.52 -7.25 13.53
C TYR A 63 5.20 -7.97 13.81
N ASP A 64 5.05 -9.18 13.23
CA ASP A 64 3.87 -10.05 13.33
C ASP A 64 2.56 -9.47 12.78
N ARG A 65 2.65 -8.37 12.03
CA ARG A 65 1.49 -7.70 11.40
C ARG A 65 1.57 -7.80 9.90
N VAL A 66 0.41 -7.94 9.27
CA VAL A 66 0.29 -8.14 7.83
C VAL A 66 -0.15 -6.84 7.19
N TYR A 67 0.60 -6.42 6.17
CA TYR A 67 0.38 -5.19 5.43
C TYR A 67 0.19 -5.49 3.95
N ASP A 68 -0.86 -4.92 3.36
CA ASP A 68 -1.05 -4.89 1.91
C ASP A 68 -0.39 -3.62 1.36
N VAL A 69 0.75 -3.81 0.70
CA VAL A 69 1.56 -2.72 0.15
C VAL A 69 1.47 -2.63 -1.37
N THR A 70 0.54 -3.36 -2.00
CA THR A 70 0.37 -3.46 -3.45
C THR A 70 0.36 -2.09 -4.14
N HIS A 71 -0.44 -1.16 -3.62
CA HIS A 71 -0.53 0.18 -4.19
C HIS A 71 0.63 1.11 -3.80
N PHE A 72 1.39 0.76 -2.76
CA PHE A 72 2.50 1.56 -2.27
C PHE A 72 3.84 1.22 -2.93
N LEU A 73 3.97 0.05 -3.57
CA LEU A 73 5.22 -0.40 -4.20
C LEU A 73 5.92 0.70 -5.01
N ARG A 74 5.19 1.37 -5.90
CA ARG A 74 5.72 2.41 -6.80
C ARG A 74 6.03 3.73 -6.11
N ASP A 75 5.40 3.98 -4.97
CA ASP A 75 5.56 5.20 -4.19
C ASP A 75 6.60 5.02 -3.08
N HIS A 76 7.16 3.80 -2.91
CA HIS A 76 8.15 3.51 -1.91
C HIS A 76 9.48 4.25 -2.21
N PRO A 77 9.95 5.17 -1.33
CA PRO A 77 11.16 5.95 -1.59
C PRO A 77 12.44 5.12 -1.73
N GLY A 78 12.47 3.90 -1.19
CA GLY A 78 13.58 2.96 -1.32
C GLY A 78 13.58 2.14 -2.62
N GLY A 79 12.56 2.31 -3.47
CA GLY A 79 12.32 1.49 -4.66
C GLY A 79 11.32 0.35 -4.41
N ASP A 80 10.63 -0.10 -5.45
CA ASP A 80 9.73 -1.25 -5.40
C ASP A 80 10.49 -2.57 -5.21
N ASP A 81 11.65 -2.71 -5.88
CA ASP A 81 12.49 -3.91 -5.82
C ASP A 81 12.79 -4.38 -4.38
N VAL A 82 13.07 -3.46 -3.46
CA VAL A 82 13.42 -3.81 -2.07
C VAL A 82 12.23 -4.34 -1.27
N ILE A 83 10.99 -3.99 -1.64
CA ILE A 83 9.79 -4.59 -1.05
C ILE A 83 9.54 -5.95 -1.72
N MET A 84 9.71 -6.02 -3.04
CA MET A 84 9.47 -7.24 -3.81
C MET A 84 10.37 -8.41 -3.39
N ASP A 85 11.60 -8.16 -2.92
CA ASP A 85 12.47 -9.18 -2.33
C ASP A 85 11.84 -9.92 -1.12
N HIS A 86 10.86 -9.27 -0.48
CA HIS A 86 10.13 -9.75 0.69
C HIS A 86 8.64 -9.99 0.45
N ALA A 87 8.16 -9.94 -0.80
CA ALA A 87 6.75 -10.17 -1.11
C ALA A 87 6.31 -11.56 -0.63
N GLY A 88 5.16 -11.62 0.03
CA GLY A 88 4.59 -12.83 0.65
C GLY A 88 5.37 -13.35 1.87
N ARG A 89 6.24 -12.55 2.49
CA ARG A 89 7.16 -13.00 3.56
C ARG A 89 7.31 -11.98 4.68
N ASP A 90 8.05 -12.37 5.73
CA ASP A 90 8.51 -11.44 6.77
C ASP A 90 9.62 -10.53 6.24
N ALA A 91 9.40 -9.23 6.42
CA ALA A 91 10.29 -8.14 6.09
C ALA A 91 10.81 -7.42 7.34
N THR A 92 10.58 -7.95 8.54
CA THR A 92 10.84 -7.26 9.82
C THR A 92 12.29 -6.82 9.94
N ILE A 93 13.25 -7.70 9.61
CA ILE A 93 14.68 -7.39 9.71
C ILE A 93 15.11 -6.33 8.69
N ALA A 94 14.63 -6.42 7.45
CA ALA A 94 14.94 -5.45 6.41
C ALA A 94 14.35 -4.07 6.75
N PHE A 95 13.10 -4.04 7.20
CA PHE A 95 12.41 -2.83 7.64
C PHE A 95 13.14 -2.15 8.81
N HIS A 96 13.48 -2.93 9.85
CA HIS A 96 14.17 -2.42 11.03
C HIS A 96 15.58 -1.94 10.71
N GLY A 97 16.35 -2.73 9.97
CA GLY A 97 17.75 -2.43 9.64
C GLY A 97 17.91 -1.20 8.76
N THR A 98 16.89 -0.84 7.98
CA THR A 98 16.89 0.36 7.12
C THR A 98 16.74 1.65 7.93
N GLY A 99 16.07 1.61 9.09
CA GLY A 99 15.89 2.79 9.93
C GLY A 99 14.87 3.79 9.37
N HIS A 100 13.66 3.32 9.07
CA HIS A 100 12.55 4.17 8.62
C HIS A 100 12.23 5.28 9.63
N SER A 101 11.86 6.46 9.15
CA SER A 101 11.46 7.59 10.01
C SER A 101 10.14 7.31 10.74
N GLY A 102 9.88 8.04 11.83
CA GLY A 102 8.61 7.94 12.54
C GLY A 102 7.39 8.20 11.64
N ASP A 103 7.50 9.13 10.69
CA ASP A 103 6.44 9.43 9.72
C ASP A 103 6.20 8.25 8.76
N ALA A 104 7.27 7.58 8.32
CA ALA A 104 7.16 6.39 7.47
C ALA A 104 6.49 5.23 8.24
N VAL A 105 6.83 5.06 9.52
CA VAL A 105 6.17 4.07 10.38
C VAL A 105 4.70 4.42 10.61
N GLU A 106 4.36 5.71 10.75
CA GLU A 106 2.96 6.14 10.88
C GLU A 106 2.16 5.87 9.59
N LEU A 107 2.75 6.07 8.42
CA LEU A 107 2.14 5.79 7.12
C LEU A 107 1.77 4.30 6.96
N MET A 108 2.52 3.38 7.58
CA MET A 108 2.20 1.94 7.53
C MET A 108 0.82 1.59 8.05
N LYS A 109 0.22 2.45 8.89
CA LYS A 109 -1.14 2.25 9.42
C LYS A 109 -2.17 2.09 8.32
N ASP A 110 -1.99 2.80 7.22
CA ASP A 110 -2.95 2.81 6.12
C ASP A 110 -2.94 1.50 5.31
N PHE A 111 -1.88 0.71 5.45
CA PHE A 111 -1.68 -0.58 4.77
C PHE A 111 -1.95 -1.78 5.67
N LEU A 112 -2.24 -1.57 6.96
CA LEU A 112 -2.44 -2.66 7.91
C LEU A 112 -3.77 -3.39 7.64
N ILE A 113 -3.68 -4.69 7.33
CA ILE A 113 -4.86 -5.51 7.04
C ILE A 113 -5.12 -6.58 8.11
N GLY A 114 -4.12 -6.98 8.89
CA GLY A 114 -4.29 -8.02 9.91
C GLY A 114 -3.05 -8.29 10.74
N GLN A 115 -3.07 -9.40 11.46
CA GLN A 115 -1.95 -9.87 12.28
C GLN A 115 -1.78 -11.39 12.14
N LEU A 116 -0.57 -11.88 12.40
CA LEU A 116 -0.34 -13.31 12.45
C LEU A 116 -1.05 -13.94 13.65
N PRO A 117 -1.52 -15.20 13.56
CA PRO A 117 -1.94 -15.96 14.72
C PRO A 117 -0.80 -16.07 15.73
N THR A 118 -1.10 -16.07 17.04
CA THR A 118 -0.09 -16.12 18.11
C THR A 118 0.92 -17.27 17.95
N LYS A 119 0.49 -18.41 17.39
CA LYS A 119 1.36 -19.58 17.15
C LYS A 119 2.39 -19.36 16.03
N GLN A 120 2.15 -18.40 15.15
CA GLN A 120 2.99 -18.05 14.02
C GLN A 120 3.75 -16.73 14.25
N HIS A 121 3.65 -16.12 15.44
CA HIS A 121 4.46 -14.94 15.78
C HIS A 121 5.96 -15.27 15.66
N ILE A 122 6.65 -14.45 14.88
CA ILE A 122 8.08 -14.54 14.59
C ILE A 122 8.83 -13.56 15.50
N PHE A 123 8.26 -12.37 15.70
CA PHE A 123 8.90 -11.29 16.44
C PHE A 123 8.76 -11.48 17.96
N ARG A 124 9.88 -11.40 18.67
CA ARG A 124 9.93 -11.52 20.14
C ARG A 124 10.60 -10.28 20.72
N THR A 125 9.81 -9.39 21.33
CA THR A 125 10.36 -8.20 22.01
C THR A 125 10.75 -8.48 23.46
N GLY A 126 11.91 -7.97 23.87
CA GLY A 126 12.52 -8.15 25.19
C GLY A 126 12.14 -7.10 26.25
N LYS A 127 11.15 -6.20 25.98
CA LYS A 127 10.68 -5.05 26.80
C LYS A 127 11.06 -3.65 26.27
N ASN A 128 10.99 -3.41 24.96
CA ASN A 128 11.10 -2.05 24.42
C ASN A 128 9.73 -1.39 24.24
N LYS A 129 9.73 -0.06 24.31
CA LYS A 129 8.56 0.79 24.02
C LYS A 129 8.10 0.50 22.60
N VAL A 130 6.83 0.14 22.45
CA VAL A 130 6.21 -0.15 21.15
C VAL A 130 5.28 1.00 20.78
N LEU A 131 5.30 1.37 19.51
CA LEU A 131 4.34 2.27 18.93
C LEU A 131 2.94 1.66 19.01
N SER A 132 1.91 2.47 18.77
CA SER A 132 0.52 1.97 18.68
C SER A 132 0.34 0.86 17.63
N LEU A 133 1.28 0.79 16.68
CA LEU A 133 1.39 -0.26 15.69
C LEU A 133 2.19 -1.49 16.15
N GLY A 134 2.51 -1.67 17.43
CA GLY A 134 3.30 -2.82 17.89
C GLY A 134 4.74 -2.86 17.34
N ILE A 135 5.11 -1.85 16.55
CA ILE A 135 6.43 -1.63 15.98
C ILE A 135 7.31 -1.00 17.08
N PRO A 136 8.51 -1.52 17.35
CA PRO A 136 9.45 -0.89 18.29
C PRO A 136 9.77 0.55 17.90
N GLU A 137 9.95 1.41 18.90
CA GLU A 137 10.50 2.76 18.70
C GLU A 137 11.94 2.77 18.18
#